data_AF-A0A1Y4D928-F1
#
_entry.id   AF-A0A1Y4D928-F1
#
_cell.length_a   1.000
_cell.length_b   1.000
_cell.length_c   1.000
_cell.angle_alpha   90.00
_cell.angle_beta   90.00
_cell.angle_gamma   90.00
#
_symmetry.space_group_name_H-M   'P 1'
#
loop_
_entity.id
_entity.type
_entity.pdbx_description
1 polymer ?
#
loop_
_entity_poly.entity_id
_entity_poly.type
_entity_poly.pdbx_seq_one_letter_code
_entity_poly.pdbx_strand_id
1 'polypeptide(L)'
;MWQTNSMIYTRNYTDVLKASLLRLALPVLLLFAACDNEDDLIVLPEEPAQEEQVLITDQSNVTLVNTGDVVVGGEDSDDYAFAMTSTVMTDEGRVLETTLNCCAMAGIAFDYEENKTDSTRAPEGVTLINRGNITIHTKALVERYKDQIQTPDDTQRPYTYFRILAMYVGKNSTVINEGAINVYFDHDPDITSTIYVMGLVGGEGSTLINNGEIHFYGTGSVATRMRGMATFGSNISAFNNSIMTAEIDMCEDARMITTGGSNSNVINDGEMRMRLPGKVLCMTRYGDSNLINNNLIDLTSVDMPEGYESIVTDEDHIICGLYEPLQASRTGMPSLLNRGTINVRIEGTQRSEPLMQGYGMFCDLMAAGGEKLEVNVVNDGTINISQSGPIHFNMAEAGFVARQTAAKGACTIKLGRWCTTLRDFATTHDLFLAKGINMNYSGGELQLVSADDYVPGTAYSVAPEALVYDAGGGNFRYEYVGYDALRITSSDVSYDVAWDRTNHTVSLNSK
;
A
#
# COMPACT_ATOMS: atom_id res chain seq x y z
N MET A 1 41.95 -18.13 -0.49
CA MET A 1 40.55 -17.90 -0.92
C MET A 1 39.70 -18.05 0.32
N TRP A 2 39.03 -16.98 0.75
CA TRP A 2 38.39 -16.92 2.06
C TRP A 2 36.96 -17.47 1.99
N GLN A 3 36.68 -18.49 2.79
CA GLN A 3 35.33 -18.78 3.26
C GLN A 3 35.03 -17.84 4.45
N THR A 4 33.82 -17.32 4.53
CA THR A 4 33.29 -16.71 5.76
C THR A 4 31.91 -17.29 6.04
N ASN A 5 31.76 -17.84 7.25
CA ASN A 5 30.52 -18.45 7.71
C ASN A 5 29.56 -17.37 8.22
N SER A 6 28.30 -17.43 7.80
CA SER A 6 27.22 -16.65 8.39
C SER A 6 26.93 -17.15 9.81
N MET A 7 27.23 -16.35 10.83
CA MET A 7 26.82 -16.65 12.21
C MET A 7 25.54 -15.90 12.57
N ILE A 8 24.57 -16.66 13.07
CA ILE A 8 23.27 -16.20 13.57
C ILE A 8 23.47 -15.55 14.94
N TYR A 9 22.87 -14.38 15.17
CA TYR A 9 22.73 -13.79 16.51
C TYR A 9 21.26 -13.77 16.94
N THR A 10 20.98 -14.37 18.10
CA THR A 10 19.67 -14.35 18.77
C THR A 10 19.66 -13.33 19.92
N ARG A 11 18.46 -12.80 20.23
CA ARG A 11 18.19 -11.82 21.29
C ARG A 11 18.58 -12.33 22.69
N ASN A 12 18.79 -11.39 23.62
CA ASN A 12 18.27 -11.48 25.00
C ASN A 12 18.03 -10.08 25.61
N TYR A 13 16.96 -9.96 26.41
CA TYR A 13 16.52 -8.78 27.18
C TYR A 13 16.57 -9.10 28.68
N THR A 14 17.05 -8.18 29.54
CA THR A 14 17.01 -8.04 31.03
C THR A 14 18.13 -7.05 31.43
N ASP A 15 18.09 -6.16 32.43
CA ASP A 15 17.08 -5.67 33.39
C ASP A 15 17.41 -4.19 33.70
N VAL A 16 16.46 -3.25 33.80
CA VAL A 16 15.58 -2.92 34.95
C VAL A 16 16.31 -2.46 36.24
N LEU A 17 16.07 -1.19 36.59
CA LEU A 17 16.19 -0.52 37.90
C LEU A 17 17.55 -0.45 38.64
N LYS A 18 18.01 0.79 38.87
CA LYS A 18 18.39 1.27 40.22
C LYS A 18 18.34 2.80 40.33
N ALA A 19 17.42 3.30 41.15
CA ALA A 19 17.37 4.70 41.60
C ALA A 19 18.28 4.92 42.83
N SER A 20 18.68 6.18 43.12
CA SER A 20 18.56 6.81 44.47
C SER A 20 19.35 8.13 44.65
N LEU A 21 18.61 9.23 44.85
CA LEU A 21 18.72 10.22 45.95
C LEU A 21 20.07 10.80 46.45
N LEU A 22 20.18 12.14 46.41
CA LEU A 22 20.52 13.08 47.51
C LEU A 22 20.14 14.52 47.03
N ARG A 23 19.23 15.34 47.60
CA ARG A 23 19.18 16.04 48.93
C ARG A 23 20.38 17.00 49.14
N LEU A 24 20.30 18.27 49.58
CA LEU A 24 19.26 19.17 50.18
C LEU A 24 19.66 20.66 49.88
N ALA A 25 18.78 21.66 49.63
CA ALA A 25 18.17 22.67 50.55
C ALA A 25 19.12 23.30 51.63
N LEU A 26 19.15 24.62 51.98
CA LEU A 26 18.11 25.66 52.25
C LEU A 26 18.73 27.12 52.13
N PRO A 27 17.97 28.25 52.29
CA PRO A 27 18.40 29.64 52.00
C PRO A 27 18.60 30.56 53.24
N VAL A 28 18.95 31.85 53.01
CA VAL A 28 18.95 32.95 54.02
C VAL A 28 18.37 34.25 53.45
N LEU A 29 17.41 34.85 54.17
CA LEU A 29 16.89 36.21 53.93
C LEU A 29 17.85 37.30 54.42
N LEU A 30 17.78 38.51 53.83
CA LEU A 30 17.83 39.76 54.60
C LEU A 30 17.17 40.92 53.81
N LEU A 31 16.33 41.71 54.49
CA LEU A 31 15.67 42.90 53.93
C LEU A 31 16.52 44.16 54.11
N PHE A 32 16.42 45.11 53.18
CA PHE A 32 16.34 46.55 53.47
C PHE A 32 15.40 47.24 52.45
N ALA A 33 14.89 48.43 52.78
CA ALA A 33 13.68 48.97 52.18
C ALA A 33 13.90 50.25 51.34
N ALA A 34 13.03 50.39 50.33
CA ALA A 34 12.44 51.61 49.74
C ALA A 34 13.33 52.83 49.41
N CYS A 35 13.37 53.18 48.11
CA CYS A 35 12.96 54.50 47.59
C CYS A 35 12.76 54.43 46.06
N ASP A 36 11.87 55.26 45.52
CA ASP A 36 11.51 55.30 44.10
C ASP A 36 12.65 55.81 43.19
N ASN A 37 12.75 55.26 41.97
CA ASN A 37 12.55 56.01 40.70
C ASN A 37 12.86 55.15 39.45
N GLU A 38 11.91 55.16 38.52
CA GLU A 38 11.96 55.08 37.04
C GLU A 38 12.88 54.07 36.29
N ASP A 39 12.34 53.55 35.18
CA ASP A 39 12.99 52.79 34.10
C ASP A 39 13.51 51.37 34.38
N ASP A 40 12.65 50.51 34.95
CA ASP A 40 12.76 49.07 34.72
C ASP A 40 12.33 48.70 33.29
N LEU A 41 13.32 48.56 32.41
CA LEU A 41 13.18 47.88 31.12
C LEU A 41 12.71 46.44 31.36
N ILE A 42 11.41 46.18 31.18
CA ILE A 42 10.88 44.83 31.09
C ILE A 42 11.38 44.23 29.77
N VAL A 43 12.56 43.62 29.82
CA VAL A 43 12.97 42.61 28.85
C VAL A 43 12.08 41.40 29.10
N LEU A 44 10.91 41.42 28.45
CA LEU A 44 10.20 40.17 28.17
C LEU A 44 11.22 39.24 27.50
N PRO A 45 11.35 37.97 27.91
CA PRO A 45 12.08 37.02 27.10
C PRO A 45 11.35 36.99 25.75
N GLU A 46 12.04 37.41 24.70
CA GLU A 46 11.57 37.17 23.34
C GLU A 46 11.27 35.68 23.26
N GLU A 47 10.05 35.32 22.85
CA GLU A 47 9.78 33.94 22.45
C GLU A 47 10.85 33.61 21.41
N PRO A 48 11.56 32.47 21.53
CA PRO A 48 12.62 32.14 20.60
C PRO A 48 12.01 32.16 19.21
N ALA A 49 12.42 33.11 18.39
CA ALA A 49 11.93 33.26 17.03
C ALA A 49 12.03 31.89 16.38
N GLN A 50 10.89 31.36 15.90
CA GLN A 50 10.87 30.07 15.23
C GLN A 50 11.84 30.17 14.06
N GLU A 51 13.01 29.53 14.18
CA GLU A 51 13.95 29.43 13.07
C GLU A 51 13.21 28.75 11.92
N GLU A 52 13.08 29.46 10.81
CA GLU A 52 12.30 29.04 9.65
C GLU A 52 12.79 27.68 9.18
N GLN A 53 11.97 26.65 9.40
CA GLN A 53 12.40 25.27 9.22
C GLN A 53 12.54 24.98 7.73
N VAL A 54 13.79 24.87 7.26
CA VAL A 54 14.06 24.57 5.85
C VAL A 54 13.70 23.10 5.55
N LEU A 55 12.57 22.91 4.88
CA LEU A 55 12.02 21.60 4.52
C LEU A 55 12.24 21.20 3.06
N ILE A 56 12.77 22.11 2.25
CA ILE A 56 13.10 21.90 0.83
C ILE A 56 14.61 22.08 0.63
N THR A 57 15.28 21.17 -0.10
CA THR A 57 16.72 21.23 -0.38
C THR A 57 17.09 20.75 -1.77
N ASP A 58 18.11 21.36 -2.36
CA ASP A 58 18.78 20.91 -3.60
C ASP A 58 20.11 20.18 -3.34
N GLN A 59 20.55 20.12 -2.09
CA GLN A 59 21.85 19.56 -1.73
C GLN A 59 21.77 18.04 -1.62
N SER A 60 22.74 17.35 -2.23
CA SER A 60 22.90 15.91 -2.08
C SER A 60 23.59 15.55 -0.75
N ASN A 61 23.27 14.39 -0.18
CA ASN A 61 23.84 13.87 1.08
C ASN A 61 23.54 14.71 2.35
N VAL A 62 22.43 15.45 2.37
CA VAL A 62 21.96 16.21 3.55
C VAL A 62 20.85 15.48 4.30
N THR A 63 20.61 15.88 5.55
CA THR A 63 19.48 15.43 6.36
C THR A 63 18.60 16.61 6.73
N LEU A 64 17.31 16.56 6.38
CA LEU A 64 16.29 17.48 6.87
C LEU A 64 15.39 16.76 7.87
N VAL A 65 15.05 17.44 8.96
CA VAL A 65 14.17 16.91 10.01
C VAL A 65 13.06 17.92 10.26
N ASN A 66 11.80 17.55 10.00
CA ASN A 66 10.65 18.28 10.54
C ASN A 66 10.45 17.90 12.01
N THR A 67 10.16 18.89 12.85
CA THR A 67 9.83 18.72 14.27
C THR A 67 8.62 19.54 14.70
N GLY A 68 8.05 20.35 13.81
CA GLY A 68 6.88 21.20 14.07
C GLY A 68 5.67 20.81 13.23
N ASP A 69 4.71 21.73 13.15
CA ASP A 69 3.49 21.57 12.37
C ASP A 69 3.66 22.24 11.00
N VAL A 70 3.53 21.45 9.93
CA VAL A 70 3.63 21.89 8.54
C VAL A 70 2.26 21.79 7.90
N VAL A 71 1.74 22.88 7.36
CA VAL A 71 0.44 22.91 6.68
C VAL A 71 0.64 23.28 5.22
N VAL A 72 0.17 22.42 4.32
CA VAL A 72 0.17 22.64 2.87
C VAL A 72 -1.27 22.79 2.39
N GLY A 73 -1.55 23.83 1.62
CA GLY A 73 -2.92 24.18 1.21
C GLY A 73 -3.73 24.92 2.29
N GLY A 74 -3.06 25.65 3.19
CA GLY A 74 -3.71 26.62 4.06
C GLY A 74 -4.09 27.91 3.32
N GLU A 75 -4.93 28.75 3.92
CA GLU A 75 -5.34 30.03 3.32
C GLU A 75 -4.14 30.99 3.15
N ASP A 76 -3.17 30.94 4.07
CA ASP A 76 -1.96 31.77 4.11
C ASP A 76 -0.64 30.97 3.88
N SER A 77 -0.68 29.75 3.32
CA SER A 77 0.55 28.94 3.15
C SER A 77 1.29 29.23 1.85
N ASP A 78 2.59 29.56 1.97
CA ASP A 78 3.55 29.64 0.86
C ASP A 78 3.93 28.22 0.37
N ASP A 79 2.97 27.58 -0.32
CA ASP A 79 3.13 26.20 -0.78
C ASP A 79 4.16 26.06 -1.90
N TYR A 80 5.18 25.22 -1.69
CA TYR A 80 6.19 24.92 -2.71
C TYR A 80 5.63 24.02 -3.81
N ALA A 81 5.30 24.62 -4.94
CA ALA A 81 4.84 23.93 -6.15
C ALA A 81 5.90 23.95 -7.28
N PHE A 82 6.04 22.82 -7.98
CA PHE A 82 6.99 22.64 -9.07
C PHE A 82 6.49 21.68 -10.16
N ALA A 83 6.92 21.92 -11.40
CA ALA A 83 6.63 21.03 -12.51
C ALA A 83 7.51 19.78 -12.47
N MET A 84 6.96 18.62 -12.86
CA MET A 84 7.75 17.45 -13.25
C MET A 84 7.30 16.86 -14.58
N THR A 85 8.26 16.46 -15.41
CA THR A 85 8.00 15.87 -16.73
C THR A 85 8.56 14.44 -16.79
N SER A 86 7.74 13.48 -17.21
CA SER A 86 8.14 12.08 -17.43
C SER A 86 7.68 11.56 -18.79
N THR A 87 8.48 10.70 -19.42
CA THR A 87 8.05 9.99 -20.63
C THR A 87 7.37 8.68 -20.23
N VAL A 88 6.12 8.51 -20.63
CA VAL A 88 5.28 7.34 -20.34
C VAL A 88 5.06 6.54 -21.62
N MET A 89 4.99 5.22 -21.51
CA MET A 89 4.56 4.34 -22.60
C MET A 89 3.05 4.18 -22.52
N THR A 90 2.33 4.58 -23.57
CA THR A 90 0.91 4.29 -23.80
C THR A 90 0.77 3.31 -24.96
N ASP A 91 -0.45 2.83 -25.21
CA ASP A 91 -0.75 1.98 -26.38
C ASP A 91 -0.52 2.70 -27.72
N GLU A 92 -0.58 4.04 -27.72
CA GLU A 92 -0.28 4.89 -28.87
C GLU A 92 1.23 5.22 -29.02
N GLY A 93 2.06 4.81 -28.05
CA GLY A 93 3.52 4.96 -28.07
C GLY A 93 4.06 5.79 -26.90
N ARG A 94 5.14 6.55 -27.14
CA ARG A 94 5.76 7.39 -26.10
C ARG A 94 5.06 8.73 -26.02
N VAL A 95 4.44 9.01 -24.89
CA VAL A 95 3.80 10.30 -24.57
C VAL A 95 4.61 11.00 -23.47
N LEU A 96 4.63 12.32 -23.52
CA LEU A 96 5.21 13.17 -22.49
C LEU A 96 4.10 13.53 -21.48
N GLU A 97 4.19 13.01 -20.25
CA GLU A 97 3.33 13.41 -19.14
C GLU A 97 4.01 14.56 -18.39
N THR A 98 3.33 15.70 -18.29
CA THR A 98 3.75 16.83 -17.45
C THR A 98 2.84 16.88 -16.23
N THR A 99 3.39 17.09 -15.05
CA THR A 99 2.64 17.12 -13.78
C THR A 99 3.02 18.34 -12.99
N LEU A 100 2.06 18.91 -12.26
CA LEU A 100 2.33 19.90 -11.24
C LEU A 100 2.38 19.18 -9.89
N ASN A 101 3.43 19.41 -9.12
CA ASN A 101 3.70 18.75 -7.84
C ASN A 101 3.74 19.82 -6.75
N CYS A 102 3.15 19.57 -5.60
CA CYS A 102 3.22 20.43 -4.42
C CYS A 102 3.73 19.61 -3.23
N CYS A 103 4.70 20.11 -2.46
CA CYS A 103 5.38 19.32 -1.42
C CYS A 103 5.47 19.99 -0.05
N ALA A 104 5.34 19.20 1.01
CA ALA A 104 5.64 19.65 2.38
C ALA A 104 7.14 19.52 2.73
N MET A 105 7.77 18.41 2.38
CA MET A 105 9.22 18.19 2.49
C MET A 105 9.79 17.61 1.20
N ALA A 106 10.92 18.14 0.70
CA ALA A 106 11.47 17.65 -0.56
C ALA A 106 12.99 17.80 -0.74
N GLY A 107 13.58 16.81 -1.41
CA GLY A 107 14.86 16.95 -2.12
C GLY A 107 14.62 17.17 -3.61
N ILE A 108 14.82 18.40 -4.11
CA ILE A 108 14.60 18.81 -5.52
C ILE A 108 15.73 19.72 -6.01
N ALA A 109 16.22 19.53 -7.24
CA ALA A 109 17.27 20.41 -7.77
C ALA A 109 16.67 21.74 -8.26
N PHE A 110 17.28 22.86 -7.87
CA PHE A 110 16.96 24.18 -8.42
C PHE A 110 17.85 24.48 -9.64
N ASP A 111 17.20 24.90 -10.72
CA ASP A 111 17.84 25.65 -11.81
C ASP A 111 17.90 27.13 -11.39
N TYR A 112 19.05 27.50 -10.84
CA TYR A 112 19.36 28.86 -10.41
C TYR A 112 19.52 29.86 -11.57
N GLU A 113 19.67 29.42 -12.82
CA GLU A 113 19.79 30.31 -13.98
C GLU A 113 18.41 30.73 -14.51
N GLU A 114 17.45 29.80 -14.56
CA GLU A 114 16.07 30.10 -14.97
C GLU A 114 15.10 30.39 -13.79
N ASN A 115 15.58 30.26 -12.55
CA ASN A 115 14.79 30.35 -11.31
C ASN A 115 13.61 29.35 -11.32
N LYS A 116 13.89 28.13 -11.76
CA LYS A 116 12.96 27.00 -11.91
C LYS A 116 13.48 25.79 -11.14
N THR A 117 12.68 24.74 -11.07
CA THR A 117 13.12 23.41 -10.62
C THR A 117 13.56 22.56 -11.80
N ASP A 118 14.75 21.96 -11.77
CA ASP A 118 15.15 20.95 -12.75
C ASP A 118 14.42 19.64 -12.45
N SER A 119 13.22 19.51 -13.01
CA SER A 119 12.40 18.30 -12.92
C SER A 119 13.09 16.99 -13.34
N THR A 120 14.20 17.06 -14.07
CA THR A 120 14.95 15.88 -14.53
C THR A 120 16.01 15.43 -13.53
N ARG A 121 16.27 16.22 -12.48
CA ARG A 121 17.29 15.96 -11.46
C ARG A 121 16.72 16.18 -10.06
N ALA A 122 16.78 15.13 -9.25
CA ALA A 122 16.60 15.24 -7.81
C ALA A 122 17.95 14.96 -7.13
N PRO A 123 18.26 15.61 -6.00
CA PRO A 123 19.50 15.36 -5.27
C PRO A 123 19.53 13.92 -4.76
N GLU A 124 20.72 13.34 -4.65
CA GLU A 124 20.91 11.97 -4.18
C GLU A 124 21.40 11.91 -2.73
N GLY A 125 21.13 10.82 -2.02
CA GLY A 125 21.57 10.65 -0.63
C GLY A 125 20.84 11.55 0.37
N VAL A 126 19.72 12.18 0.00
CA VAL A 126 18.93 13.03 0.91
C VAL A 126 18.24 12.15 1.94
N THR A 127 18.26 12.57 3.19
CA THR A 127 17.48 11.94 4.27
C THR A 127 16.42 12.91 4.77
N LEU A 128 15.14 12.60 4.58
CA LEU A 128 14.03 13.36 5.15
C LEU A 128 13.44 12.60 6.34
N ILE A 129 13.28 13.28 7.48
CA ILE A 129 12.68 12.70 8.69
C ILE A 129 11.53 13.60 9.16
N ASN A 130 10.30 13.10 9.20
CA ASN A 130 9.19 13.79 9.83
C ASN A 130 9.02 13.31 11.28
N ARG A 131 9.19 14.19 12.27
CA ARG A 131 8.87 13.95 13.69
C ARG A 131 7.70 14.77 14.21
N GLY A 132 7.29 15.79 13.47
CA GLY A 132 6.15 16.62 13.77
C GLY A 132 4.91 16.17 13.01
N ASN A 133 4.05 17.12 12.68
CA ASN A 133 2.84 16.87 11.90
C ASN A 133 2.97 17.50 10.51
N ILE A 134 2.59 16.77 9.47
CA ILE A 134 2.36 17.32 8.14
C ILE A 134 0.86 17.22 7.87
N THR A 135 0.21 18.35 7.60
CA THR A 135 -1.21 18.42 7.27
C THR A 135 -1.38 18.97 5.86
N ILE A 136 -2.14 18.26 5.03
CA ILE A 136 -2.38 18.60 3.62
C ILE A 136 -3.88 18.81 3.42
N HIS A 137 -4.26 19.99 2.95
CA HIS A 137 -5.62 20.31 2.51
C HIS A 137 -5.65 20.43 1.00
N THR A 138 -6.42 19.56 0.32
CA THR A 138 -6.49 19.56 -1.14
C THR A 138 -7.23 20.76 -1.71
N LYS A 139 -8.22 21.29 -0.99
CA LYS A 139 -9.15 22.31 -1.51
C LYS A 139 -8.46 23.56 -2.05
N ALA A 140 -7.71 24.26 -1.21
CA ALA A 140 -7.07 25.52 -1.60
C ALA A 140 -6.05 25.32 -2.73
N LEU A 141 -5.31 24.21 -2.69
CA LEU A 141 -4.37 23.83 -3.75
C LEU A 141 -5.08 23.61 -5.09
N VAL A 142 -6.17 22.85 -5.10
CA VAL A 142 -6.90 22.59 -6.35
C VAL A 142 -7.59 23.86 -6.85
N GLU A 143 -8.20 24.67 -5.97
CA GLU A 143 -8.76 25.97 -6.36
C GLU A 143 -7.72 26.91 -7.00
N ARG A 144 -6.48 26.89 -6.49
CA ARG A 144 -5.34 27.70 -6.98
C ARG A 144 -4.77 27.21 -8.31
N TYR A 145 -4.78 25.90 -8.56
CA TYR A 145 -4.10 25.30 -9.73
C TYR A 145 -5.02 24.72 -10.81
N LYS A 146 -6.33 24.58 -10.58
CA LYS A 146 -7.30 23.92 -11.49
C LYS A 146 -7.17 24.28 -12.97
N ASP A 147 -6.98 25.56 -13.30
CA ASP A 147 -6.93 26.04 -14.70
C ASP A 147 -5.62 25.63 -15.41
N GLN A 148 -4.66 25.06 -14.69
CA GLN A 148 -3.41 24.51 -15.22
C GLN A 148 -3.45 22.98 -15.40
N ILE A 149 -4.46 22.30 -14.83
CA ILE A 149 -4.58 20.84 -14.84
C ILE A 149 -5.64 20.42 -15.87
N GLN A 150 -5.26 19.48 -16.74
CA GLN A 150 -6.11 18.94 -17.80
C GLN A 150 -7.43 18.39 -17.23
N THR A 151 -8.47 18.50 -18.05
CA THR A 151 -9.80 17.91 -17.85
C THR A 151 -10.23 17.19 -19.12
N PRO A 152 -11.28 16.35 -19.09
CA PRO A 152 -11.87 15.79 -20.30
C PRO A 152 -12.29 16.87 -21.32
N ASP A 153 -12.75 18.03 -20.85
CA ASP A 153 -13.20 19.15 -21.68
C ASP A 153 -12.05 20.04 -22.21
N ASP A 154 -10.91 20.06 -21.51
CA ASP A 154 -9.76 20.92 -21.82
C ASP A 154 -8.42 20.17 -21.62
N THR A 155 -8.06 19.44 -22.67
CA THR A 155 -6.80 18.68 -22.77
C THR A 155 -5.60 19.55 -23.15
N GLN A 156 -5.78 20.85 -23.38
CA GLN A 156 -4.69 21.76 -23.83
C GLN A 156 -3.96 22.44 -22.66
N ARG A 157 -4.42 22.22 -21.43
CA ARG A 157 -3.78 22.71 -20.21
C ARG A 157 -2.39 22.09 -20.00
N PRO A 158 -1.45 22.81 -19.35
CA PRO A 158 -0.04 22.44 -19.33
C PRO A 158 0.29 21.15 -18.56
N TYR A 159 -0.53 20.74 -17.57
CA TYR A 159 -0.26 19.58 -16.73
C TYR A 159 -1.37 18.54 -16.84
N THR A 160 -0.98 17.28 -17.05
CA THR A 160 -1.88 16.12 -17.11
C THR A 160 -2.59 15.91 -15.77
N TYR A 161 -1.85 15.97 -14.66
CA TYR A 161 -2.36 15.70 -13.31
C TYR A 161 -1.77 16.67 -12.28
N PHE A 162 -2.48 16.86 -11.17
CA PHE A 162 -1.96 17.52 -9.98
C PHE A 162 -1.55 16.49 -8.93
N ARG A 163 -0.31 16.60 -8.44
CA ARG A 163 0.28 15.72 -7.44
C ARG A 163 0.58 16.51 -6.17
N ILE A 164 0.24 15.95 -5.01
CA ILE A 164 0.59 16.55 -3.71
C ILE A 164 1.37 15.51 -2.92
N LEU A 165 2.58 15.84 -2.48
CA LEU A 165 3.52 14.89 -1.89
C LEU A 165 3.85 15.35 -0.45
N ALA A 166 3.63 14.52 0.56
CA ALA A 166 4.05 14.90 1.92
C ALA A 166 5.59 14.93 2.03
N MET A 167 6.26 13.89 1.52
CA MET A 167 7.72 13.78 1.54
C MET A 167 8.25 13.21 0.22
N TYR A 168 9.13 13.92 -0.48
CA TYR A 168 9.67 13.53 -1.79
C TYR A 168 11.21 13.56 -1.85
N VAL A 169 11.85 12.50 -2.36
CA VAL A 169 13.30 12.46 -2.62
C VAL A 169 13.67 11.82 -3.96
N GLY A 170 14.87 12.14 -4.42
CA GLY A 170 15.53 11.53 -5.57
C GLY A 170 16.02 10.10 -5.32
N LYS A 171 17.09 9.71 -6.02
CA LYS A 171 17.69 8.37 -5.92
C LYS A 171 18.51 8.21 -4.64
N ASN A 172 18.78 6.96 -4.27
CA ASN A 172 19.72 6.58 -3.21
C ASN A 172 19.46 7.30 -1.86
N SER A 173 18.21 7.63 -1.59
CA SER A 173 17.79 8.55 -0.52
C SER A 173 16.98 7.82 0.56
N THR A 174 16.69 8.48 1.68
CA THR A 174 15.92 7.88 2.79
C THR A 174 14.77 8.80 3.21
N VAL A 175 13.57 8.25 3.39
CA VAL A 175 12.40 8.97 3.90
C VAL A 175 11.86 8.23 5.11
N ILE A 176 11.75 8.91 6.24
CA ILE A 176 11.28 8.34 7.51
C ILE A 176 10.14 9.21 8.04
N ASN A 177 8.95 8.62 8.24
CA ASN A 177 7.91 9.21 9.05
C ASN A 177 7.95 8.62 10.46
N GLU A 178 8.22 9.45 11.47
CA GLU A 178 8.15 9.13 12.90
C GLU A 178 6.97 9.87 13.59
N GLY A 179 6.44 10.94 12.98
CA GLY A 179 5.28 11.71 13.42
C GLY A 179 4.01 11.40 12.62
N ALA A 180 3.12 12.38 12.44
CA ALA A 180 1.86 12.20 11.72
C ALA A 180 1.86 12.89 10.34
N ILE A 181 1.21 12.27 9.37
CA ILE A 181 0.88 12.85 8.06
C ILE A 181 -0.64 12.75 7.87
N ASN A 182 -1.34 13.88 7.86
CA ASN A 182 -2.79 13.97 7.71
C ASN A 182 -3.14 14.59 6.36
N VAL A 183 -3.88 13.86 5.53
CA VAL A 183 -4.34 14.31 4.22
C VAL A 183 -5.86 14.44 4.23
N TYR A 184 -6.35 15.63 3.95
CA TYR A 184 -7.77 15.94 3.80
C TYR A 184 -8.11 16.15 2.32
N PHE A 185 -8.81 15.18 1.74
CA PHE A 185 -9.45 15.24 0.42
C PHE A 185 -10.75 16.07 0.50
N ASP A 186 -10.60 17.35 0.84
CA ASP A 186 -11.64 18.34 1.08
C ASP A 186 -11.97 19.24 -0.13
N HIS A 187 -11.45 18.91 -1.31
CA HIS A 187 -11.79 19.57 -2.57
C HIS A 187 -13.22 19.25 -3.02
N ASP A 188 -13.71 20.03 -3.99
CA ASP A 188 -15.05 19.86 -4.58
C ASP A 188 -15.20 18.48 -5.26
N PRO A 189 -16.22 17.66 -4.88
CA PRO A 189 -16.41 16.32 -5.44
C PRO A 189 -16.67 16.29 -6.94
N ASP A 190 -17.16 17.39 -7.53
CA ASP A 190 -17.45 17.50 -8.96
C ASP A 190 -16.18 17.73 -9.81
N ILE A 191 -14.98 17.77 -9.20
CA ILE A 191 -13.70 17.89 -9.91
C ILE A 191 -13.41 16.63 -10.74
N THR A 192 -13.21 16.84 -12.04
CA THR A 192 -12.83 15.81 -13.03
C THR A 192 -11.34 15.78 -13.38
N SER A 193 -10.55 16.76 -12.92
CA SER A 193 -9.09 16.72 -13.00
C SER A 193 -8.52 15.72 -11.98
N THR A 194 -7.56 14.90 -12.39
CA THR A 194 -6.95 13.92 -11.46
C THR A 194 -6.15 14.60 -10.36
N ILE A 195 -6.58 14.38 -9.11
CA ILE A 195 -5.90 14.83 -7.90
C ILE A 195 -5.23 13.63 -7.26
N TYR A 196 -3.89 13.66 -7.15
CA TYR A 196 -3.10 12.50 -6.77
C TYR A 196 -2.20 12.78 -5.55
N VAL A 197 -2.61 12.34 -4.37
CA VAL A 197 -1.83 12.57 -3.14
C VAL A 197 -0.94 11.38 -2.82
N MET A 198 0.31 11.64 -2.40
CA MET A 198 1.27 10.63 -1.99
C MET A 198 1.93 10.99 -0.66
N GLY A 199 2.00 10.06 0.28
CA GLY A 199 2.69 10.25 1.56
C GLY A 199 4.21 10.28 1.37
N LEU A 200 4.85 9.11 1.34
CA LEU A 200 6.31 8.99 1.19
C LEU A 200 6.69 8.59 -0.23
N VAL A 201 7.55 9.38 -0.89
CA VAL A 201 7.98 9.15 -2.27
C VAL A 201 9.50 9.17 -2.38
N GLY A 202 10.07 8.16 -3.04
CA GLY A 202 11.52 8.08 -3.28
C GLY A 202 11.89 7.45 -4.62
N GLY A 203 13.01 7.90 -5.19
CA GLY A 203 13.61 7.35 -6.42
C GLY A 203 14.34 6.02 -6.20
N GLU A 204 14.86 5.45 -7.29
CA GLU A 204 15.66 4.20 -7.31
C GLU A 204 16.71 4.13 -6.19
N GLY A 205 16.86 2.95 -5.57
CA GLY A 205 17.82 2.70 -4.48
C GLY A 205 17.45 3.31 -3.12
N SER A 206 16.29 3.95 -2.99
CA SER A 206 15.87 4.61 -1.75
C SER A 206 15.25 3.69 -0.72
N THR A 207 15.22 4.14 0.53
CA THR A 207 14.55 3.49 1.65
C THR A 207 13.40 4.35 2.18
N LEU A 208 12.19 3.78 2.28
CA LEU A 208 10.98 4.43 2.80
C LEU A 208 10.54 3.71 4.08
N ILE A 209 10.34 4.46 5.17
CA ILE A 209 9.98 3.92 6.49
C ILE A 209 8.83 4.71 7.09
N ASN A 210 7.70 4.05 7.38
CA ASN A 210 6.66 4.59 8.25
C ASN A 210 6.74 3.95 9.65
N ASN A 211 7.24 4.71 10.62
CA ASN A 211 7.19 4.41 12.06
C ASN A 211 6.07 5.19 12.78
N GLY A 212 5.58 6.27 12.18
CA GLY A 212 4.52 7.12 12.68
C GLY A 212 3.16 6.80 12.06
N GLU A 213 2.33 7.81 11.83
CA GLU A 213 0.96 7.65 11.33
C GLU A 213 0.80 8.35 9.97
N ILE A 214 0.10 7.71 9.02
CA ILE A 214 -0.28 8.32 7.74
C ILE A 214 -1.78 8.12 7.51
N HIS A 215 -2.51 9.22 7.37
CA HIS A 215 -3.95 9.23 7.35
C HIS A 215 -4.48 9.98 6.12
N PHE A 216 -5.46 9.37 5.44
CA PHE A 216 -6.19 9.94 4.32
C PHE A 216 -7.68 9.99 4.66
N TYR A 217 -8.28 11.17 4.63
CA TYR A 217 -9.67 11.40 5.00
C TYR A 217 -10.39 12.33 4.01
N GLY A 218 -11.71 12.26 3.94
CA GLY A 218 -12.55 13.31 3.35
C GLY A 218 -13.36 12.85 2.14
N THR A 219 -13.95 13.81 1.43
CA THR A 219 -14.90 13.52 0.35
C THR A 219 -14.21 12.92 -0.87
N GLY A 220 -13.12 13.53 -1.33
CA GLY A 220 -12.51 13.18 -2.61
C GLY A 220 -13.45 13.39 -3.80
N SER A 221 -13.16 12.71 -4.90
CA SER A 221 -13.84 12.85 -6.21
C SER A 221 -13.62 11.61 -7.06
N VAL A 222 -14.39 11.48 -8.16
CA VAL A 222 -14.23 10.40 -9.15
C VAL A 222 -12.87 10.34 -9.84
N ALA A 223 -12.06 11.41 -9.72
CA ALA A 223 -10.69 11.50 -10.24
C ALA A 223 -9.62 11.50 -9.12
N THR A 224 -10.00 11.24 -7.87
CA THR A 224 -9.07 11.18 -6.73
C THR A 224 -8.26 9.90 -6.73
N ARG A 225 -6.94 10.01 -6.56
CA ARG A 225 -6.00 8.89 -6.40
C ARG A 225 -5.13 9.10 -5.16
N MET A 226 -4.78 8.02 -4.45
CA MET A 226 -3.92 8.12 -3.26
C MET A 226 -2.85 7.03 -3.17
N ARG A 227 -1.65 7.39 -2.68
CA ARG A 227 -0.60 6.44 -2.25
C ARG A 227 -0.10 6.74 -0.84
N GLY A 228 -0.05 5.74 0.04
CA GLY A 228 0.66 5.86 1.33
C GLY A 228 2.17 6.03 1.13
N MET A 229 2.78 5.06 0.43
CA MET A 229 4.19 5.09 0.01
C MET A 229 4.31 4.71 -1.47
N ALA A 230 5.08 5.47 -2.25
CA ALA A 230 5.18 5.31 -3.71
C ALA A 230 6.61 5.41 -4.24
N THR A 231 6.90 4.60 -5.25
CA THR A 231 8.14 4.67 -6.02
C THR A 231 7.96 3.99 -7.37
N PHE A 232 8.68 4.47 -8.38
CA PHE A 232 8.75 3.83 -9.70
C PHE A 232 10.16 3.34 -10.05
N GLY A 233 11.10 3.42 -9.10
CA GLY A 233 12.46 2.93 -9.25
C GLY A 233 12.66 1.48 -8.80
N SER A 234 13.85 0.94 -9.09
CA SER A 234 14.31 -0.38 -8.64
C SER A 234 15.07 -0.30 -7.31
N ASN A 235 15.34 -1.47 -6.71
CA ASN A 235 16.15 -1.64 -5.50
C ASN A 235 15.62 -0.88 -4.26
N ILE A 236 14.30 -0.77 -4.11
CA ILE A 236 13.67 -0.01 -3.02
C ILE A 236 13.52 -0.89 -1.77
N SER A 237 13.69 -0.31 -0.59
CA SER A 237 13.27 -0.95 0.67
C SER A 237 12.16 -0.13 1.30
N ALA A 238 10.94 -0.68 1.39
CA ALA A 238 9.77 0.02 1.92
C ALA A 238 9.19 -0.74 3.12
N PHE A 239 9.11 -0.07 4.26
CA PHE A 239 8.69 -0.67 5.54
C PHE A 239 7.55 0.14 6.15
N ASN A 240 6.39 -0.47 6.35
CA ASN A 240 5.37 0.06 7.25
C ASN A 240 5.47 -0.68 8.60
N ASN A 241 5.90 0.03 9.64
CA ASN A 241 6.05 -0.49 11.00
C ASN A 241 4.92 -0.03 11.94
N SER A 242 4.00 0.79 11.43
CA SER A 242 2.95 1.48 12.20
C SER A 242 1.67 1.63 11.36
N ILE A 243 0.87 2.65 11.59
CA ILE A 243 -0.49 2.76 11.07
C ILE A 243 -0.54 3.59 9.78
N MET A 244 -1.25 3.07 8.78
CA MET A 244 -1.76 3.85 7.66
C MET A 244 -3.27 3.63 7.48
N THR A 245 -4.07 4.70 7.37
CA THR A 245 -5.53 4.60 7.19
C THR A 245 -6.05 5.44 6.04
N ALA A 246 -7.06 4.95 5.33
CA ALA A 246 -7.83 5.73 4.36
C ALA A 246 -9.33 5.56 4.57
N GLU A 247 -10.06 6.66 4.75
CA GLU A 247 -11.53 6.70 4.78
C GLU A 247 -11.98 7.87 3.89
N ILE A 248 -12.40 7.54 2.66
CA ILE A 248 -12.65 8.52 1.60
C ILE A 248 -14.01 8.21 0.94
N ASP A 249 -14.88 9.21 0.78
CA ASP A 249 -16.22 9.00 0.21
C ASP A 249 -16.18 8.68 -1.29
N MET A 250 -15.20 9.20 -2.03
CA MET A 250 -14.95 8.94 -3.46
C MET A 250 -13.48 8.87 -3.80
N CYS A 251 -13.07 7.77 -4.45
CA CYS A 251 -11.72 7.57 -4.97
C CYS A 251 -11.76 6.67 -6.21
N GLU A 252 -10.90 6.93 -7.19
CA GLU A 252 -10.73 6.11 -8.39
C GLU A 252 -9.80 4.90 -8.11
N ASP A 253 -8.62 5.18 -7.55
CA ASP A 253 -7.53 4.22 -7.33
C ASP A 253 -6.76 4.56 -6.04
N ALA A 254 -6.90 3.70 -5.02
CA ALA A 254 -6.25 3.83 -3.72
C ALA A 254 -5.31 2.67 -3.42
N ARG A 255 -4.10 2.98 -2.92
CA ARG A 255 -3.08 1.96 -2.56
C ARG A 255 -2.25 2.46 -1.39
N MET A 256 -1.96 1.60 -0.41
CA MET A 256 -1.09 1.98 0.71
C MET A 256 0.40 1.92 0.35
N ILE A 257 0.82 0.94 -0.45
CA ILE A 257 2.18 0.91 -1.01
C ILE A 257 2.16 0.57 -2.49
N THR A 258 3.00 1.23 -3.30
CA THR A 258 3.20 0.88 -4.72
C THR A 258 4.65 1.00 -5.15
N THR A 259 5.20 -0.06 -5.73
CA THR A 259 6.55 -0.08 -6.32
C THR A 259 6.53 -0.38 -7.83
N GLY A 260 7.20 0.45 -8.63
CA GLY A 260 7.29 0.28 -10.08
C GLY A 260 8.41 -0.65 -10.55
N GLY A 261 9.60 -0.57 -9.95
CA GLY A 261 10.79 -1.30 -10.41
C GLY A 261 11.00 -2.67 -9.77
N SER A 262 12.17 -3.25 -10.05
CA SER A 262 12.57 -4.61 -9.64
C SER A 262 13.52 -4.60 -8.44
N ASN A 263 13.76 -5.77 -7.85
CA ASN A 263 14.63 -6.02 -6.69
C ASN A 263 14.24 -5.25 -5.41
N SER A 264 13.00 -4.78 -5.30
CA SER A 264 12.54 -4.09 -4.09
C SER A 264 12.03 -5.08 -3.04
N ASN A 265 12.06 -4.69 -1.77
CA ASN A 265 11.43 -5.43 -0.67
C ASN A 265 10.42 -4.51 0.01
N VAL A 266 9.16 -4.92 0.01
CA VAL A 266 8.05 -4.19 0.62
C VAL A 266 7.48 -5.02 1.76
N ILE A 267 7.52 -4.48 2.98
CA ILE A 267 7.14 -5.18 4.20
C ILE A 267 6.11 -4.34 4.98
N ASN A 268 5.00 -4.97 5.35
CA ASN A 268 4.05 -4.46 6.32
C ASN A 268 4.19 -5.24 7.64
N ASP A 269 4.86 -4.64 8.62
CA ASP A 269 4.87 -5.07 10.02
C ASP A 269 3.81 -4.30 10.86
N GLY A 270 3.25 -3.23 10.33
CA GLY A 270 2.21 -2.40 10.94
C GLY A 270 0.78 -2.72 10.47
N GLU A 271 -0.08 -1.71 10.50
CA GLU A 271 -1.49 -1.82 10.13
C GLU A 271 -1.82 -0.95 8.92
N MET A 272 -2.54 -1.51 7.94
CA MET A 272 -3.13 -0.79 6.82
C MET A 272 -4.64 -0.95 6.87
N ARG A 273 -5.40 0.15 6.97
CA ARG A 273 -6.87 0.12 6.98
C ARG A 273 -7.45 1.00 5.87
N MET A 274 -8.40 0.48 5.08
CA MET A 274 -9.01 1.24 3.99
C MET A 274 -10.52 1.00 3.97
N ARG A 275 -11.32 2.08 4.00
CA ARG A 275 -12.77 2.06 3.79
C ARG A 275 -13.15 3.13 2.76
N LEU A 276 -13.34 2.73 1.51
CA LEU A 276 -13.59 3.65 0.38
C LEU A 276 -14.08 2.88 -0.86
N PRO A 277 -14.83 3.53 -1.77
CA PRO A 277 -15.23 2.93 -3.03
C PRO A 277 -14.11 2.98 -4.07
N GLY A 278 -14.36 2.43 -5.27
CA GLY A 278 -13.39 2.42 -6.36
C GLY A 278 -12.40 1.26 -6.30
N LYS A 279 -11.22 1.44 -6.89
CA LYS A 279 -10.19 0.38 -7.01
C LYS A 279 -9.23 0.42 -5.82
N VAL A 280 -9.08 -0.69 -5.11
CA VAL A 280 -8.28 -0.77 -3.87
C VAL A 280 -7.19 -1.82 -4.01
N LEU A 281 -5.94 -1.41 -4.24
CA LEU A 281 -4.83 -2.34 -4.49
C LEU A 281 -3.73 -2.13 -3.42
N CYS A 282 -4.05 -2.54 -2.18
CA CYS A 282 -3.40 -2.04 -0.96
C CYS A 282 -1.87 -2.10 -0.99
N MET A 283 -1.26 -3.24 -1.29
CA MET A 283 0.17 -3.36 -1.59
C MET A 283 0.35 -3.82 -3.05
N THR A 284 0.90 -2.97 -3.92
CA THR A 284 1.12 -3.27 -5.34
C THR A 284 2.60 -3.32 -5.71
N ARG A 285 2.98 -4.26 -6.59
CA ARG A 285 4.24 -4.22 -7.35
C ARG A 285 4.02 -4.28 -8.86
N TYR A 286 4.79 -3.55 -9.65
CA TYR A 286 4.81 -3.70 -11.12
C TYR A 286 6.06 -4.44 -11.64
N GLY A 287 7.19 -4.35 -10.93
CA GLY A 287 8.42 -5.10 -11.22
C GLY A 287 8.70 -6.28 -10.28
N ASP A 288 9.88 -6.87 -10.43
CA ASP A 288 10.32 -8.09 -9.71
C ASP A 288 10.70 -7.79 -8.24
N SER A 289 9.70 -7.47 -7.41
CA SER A 289 9.86 -7.00 -6.02
C SER A 289 9.09 -7.85 -5.01
N ASN A 290 9.58 -8.11 -3.80
CA ASN A 290 8.84 -8.91 -2.81
C ASN A 290 7.74 -8.08 -2.12
N LEU A 291 6.55 -8.66 -1.93
CA LEU A 291 5.49 -8.11 -1.07
C LEU A 291 5.27 -9.06 0.12
N ILE A 292 5.41 -8.54 1.33
CA ILE A 292 5.28 -9.31 2.57
C ILE A 292 4.33 -8.59 3.53
N ASN A 293 3.22 -9.22 3.89
CA ASN A 293 2.38 -8.79 5.02
C ASN A 293 2.68 -9.65 6.24
N ASN A 294 3.24 -9.07 7.30
CA ASN A 294 3.49 -9.75 8.58
C ASN A 294 2.42 -9.44 9.64
N ASN A 295 1.60 -8.39 9.44
CA ASN A 295 0.60 -7.94 10.41
C ASN A 295 -0.75 -7.64 9.73
N LEU A 296 -1.35 -6.45 9.86
CA LEU A 296 -2.75 -6.23 9.46
C LEU A 296 -2.90 -5.49 8.13
N ILE A 297 -3.70 -6.07 7.24
CA ILE A 297 -4.37 -5.38 6.14
C ILE A 297 -5.87 -5.55 6.34
N ASP A 298 -6.63 -4.46 6.44
CA ASP A 298 -8.08 -4.47 6.60
C ASP A 298 -8.74 -3.54 5.58
N LEU A 299 -9.41 -4.13 4.60
CA LEU A 299 -9.97 -3.42 3.45
C LEU A 299 -11.49 -3.60 3.42
N THR A 300 -12.20 -2.51 3.17
CA THR A 300 -13.65 -2.50 2.97
C THR A 300 -13.97 -1.63 1.77
N SER A 301 -14.51 -2.24 0.72
CA SER A 301 -15.11 -1.50 -0.38
C SER A 301 -16.57 -1.21 -0.04
N VAL A 302 -16.99 0.01 -0.36
CA VAL A 302 -18.36 0.51 -0.23
C VAL A 302 -18.86 0.94 -1.62
N ASP A 303 -20.16 1.14 -1.77
CA ASP A 303 -20.73 1.71 -3.01
C ASP A 303 -20.21 3.13 -3.28
N MET A 304 -20.04 3.48 -4.57
CA MET A 304 -19.90 4.88 -4.99
C MET A 304 -21.18 5.66 -4.67
N PRO A 305 -21.10 6.96 -4.29
CA PRO A 305 -22.28 7.78 -4.03
C PRO A 305 -23.23 7.91 -5.22
N GLU A 306 -24.50 8.20 -4.94
CA GLU A 306 -25.53 8.39 -5.96
C GLU A 306 -25.16 9.51 -6.96
N GLY A 307 -25.20 9.17 -8.25
CA GLY A 307 -24.95 10.10 -9.35
C GLY A 307 -23.54 10.03 -9.92
N TYR A 308 -22.62 9.31 -9.27
CA TYR A 308 -21.24 9.17 -9.71
C TYR A 308 -20.98 7.79 -10.31
N GLU A 309 -20.33 7.77 -11.47
CA GLU A 309 -19.85 6.56 -12.15
C GLU A 309 -18.31 6.58 -12.17
N SER A 310 -17.69 5.40 -12.21
CA SER A 310 -16.23 5.29 -12.36
C SER A 310 -15.80 5.75 -13.75
N ILE A 311 -14.71 6.50 -13.83
CA ILE A 311 -14.12 6.95 -15.11
C ILE A 311 -13.53 5.77 -15.91
N VAL A 312 -13.24 4.64 -15.24
CA VAL A 312 -12.66 3.43 -15.86
C VAL A 312 -13.77 2.51 -16.36
N THR A 313 -14.22 2.73 -17.59
CA THR A 313 -15.42 2.07 -18.17
C THR A 313 -15.29 0.57 -18.49
N ASP A 314 -14.08 0.01 -18.46
CA ASP A 314 -13.79 -1.33 -19.02
C ASP A 314 -12.92 -2.24 -18.11
N GLU A 315 -12.64 -1.86 -16.85
CA GLU A 315 -11.92 -2.71 -15.90
C GLU A 315 -12.80 -3.21 -14.75
N ASP A 316 -12.56 -4.45 -14.31
CA ASP A 316 -13.13 -5.02 -13.09
C ASP A 316 -12.75 -4.18 -11.85
N HIS A 317 -13.74 -3.80 -11.04
CA HIS A 317 -13.53 -3.09 -9.78
C HIS A 317 -12.93 -4.04 -8.73
N ILE A 318 -11.60 -4.04 -8.62
CA ILE A 318 -10.86 -4.95 -7.73
C ILE A 318 -10.52 -4.28 -6.40
N ILE A 319 -10.85 -4.98 -5.30
CA ILE A 319 -10.33 -4.74 -3.95
C ILE A 319 -9.44 -5.91 -3.53
N CYS A 320 -8.16 -5.64 -3.24
CA CYS A 320 -7.24 -6.66 -2.76
C CYS A 320 -6.10 -6.18 -1.84
N GLY A 321 -5.64 -7.11 -1.00
CA GLY A 321 -4.53 -6.91 -0.05
C GLY A 321 -3.18 -6.84 -0.74
N LEU A 322 -2.78 -7.93 -1.40
CA LEU A 322 -1.55 -8.00 -2.19
C LEU A 322 -1.89 -8.08 -3.70
N TYR A 323 -1.40 -7.13 -4.49
CA TYR A 323 -1.66 -7.04 -5.93
C TYR A 323 -0.42 -7.27 -6.79
N GLU A 324 -0.59 -8.11 -7.82
CA GLU A 324 0.43 -8.56 -8.75
C GLU A 324 -0.04 -8.46 -10.22
N PRO A 325 0.16 -7.32 -10.90
CA PRO A 325 0.08 -7.23 -12.36
C PRO A 325 1.27 -7.95 -13.03
N LEU A 326 1.00 -9.12 -13.60
CA LEU A 326 1.97 -9.92 -14.35
C LEU A 326 2.18 -9.32 -15.75
N GLN A 327 3.43 -8.98 -16.04
CA GLN A 327 3.86 -8.34 -17.29
C GLN A 327 5.03 -9.10 -17.94
N ALA A 328 5.10 -9.02 -19.26
CA ALA A 328 6.02 -9.80 -20.10
C ALA A 328 7.53 -9.54 -19.90
N SER A 329 7.90 -8.42 -19.27
CA SER A 329 9.29 -7.99 -19.06
C SER A 329 9.96 -8.63 -17.83
N ARG A 330 9.24 -9.47 -17.08
CA ARG A 330 9.70 -10.02 -15.81
C ARG A 330 10.63 -11.22 -15.96
N THR A 331 11.56 -11.34 -15.01
CA THR A 331 12.64 -12.35 -15.04
C THR A 331 12.85 -13.07 -13.71
N GLY A 332 12.33 -12.53 -12.61
CA GLY A 332 12.43 -13.13 -11.27
C GLY A 332 11.20 -13.96 -10.86
N MET A 333 11.32 -14.59 -9.69
CA MET A 333 10.21 -15.24 -8.95
C MET A 333 9.93 -14.46 -7.65
N PRO A 334 9.39 -13.22 -7.72
CA PRO A 334 9.13 -12.42 -6.52
C PRO A 334 7.98 -13.04 -5.69
N SER A 335 8.16 -13.17 -4.37
CA SER A 335 7.17 -13.85 -3.53
C SER A 335 6.00 -12.91 -3.16
N LEU A 336 4.76 -13.40 -3.25
CA LEU A 336 3.65 -12.85 -2.48
C LEU A 336 3.52 -13.66 -1.19
N LEU A 337 3.65 -12.99 -0.04
CA LEU A 337 3.68 -13.66 1.26
C LEU A 337 2.77 -12.94 2.26
N ASN A 338 1.75 -13.64 2.74
CA ASN A 338 1.03 -13.24 3.95
C ASN A 338 1.40 -14.15 5.12
N ARG A 339 1.82 -13.55 6.23
CA ARG A 339 2.01 -14.17 7.55
C ARG A 339 1.09 -13.56 8.61
N GLY A 340 0.52 -12.39 8.34
CA GLY A 340 -0.42 -11.71 9.21
C GLY A 340 -1.87 -11.99 8.83
N THR A 341 -2.73 -10.99 8.98
CA THR A 341 -4.15 -11.05 8.66
C THR A 341 -4.48 -10.12 7.51
N ILE A 342 -5.18 -10.63 6.50
CA ILE A 342 -5.82 -9.83 5.45
C ILE A 342 -7.33 -9.99 5.60
N ASN A 343 -8.03 -8.90 5.87
CA ASN A 343 -9.50 -8.85 5.83
C ASN A 343 -9.94 -8.10 4.58
N VAL A 344 -10.87 -8.66 3.82
CA VAL A 344 -11.53 -8.00 2.69
C VAL A 344 -13.04 -8.06 2.87
N ARG A 345 -13.67 -6.89 2.89
CA ARG A 345 -15.13 -6.73 2.97
C ARG A 345 -15.64 -6.01 1.73
N ILE A 346 -16.78 -6.44 1.21
CA ILE A 346 -17.57 -5.66 0.25
C ILE A 346 -18.94 -5.38 0.89
N GLU A 347 -19.32 -4.10 0.94
CA GLU A 347 -20.60 -3.63 1.46
C GLU A 347 -21.41 -2.97 0.33
N GLY A 348 -22.31 -3.74 -0.29
CA GLY A 348 -23.16 -3.29 -1.39
C GLY A 348 -24.61 -3.07 -0.96
N THR A 349 -25.25 -2.00 -1.43
CA THR A 349 -26.61 -1.62 -0.98
C THR A 349 -27.70 -1.95 -2.01
N GLN A 350 -27.41 -1.80 -3.30
CA GLN A 350 -28.21 -2.26 -4.47
C GLN A 350 -27.61 -1.84 -5.83
N ARG A 351 -26.64 -0.91 -5.85
CA ARG A 351 -26.22 -0.16 -7.05
C ARG A 351 -25.02 -0.77 -7.81
N SER A 352 -24.48 -1.91 -7.37
CA SER A 352 -23.17 -2.37 -7.82
C SER A 352 -23.16 -3.04 -9.20
N GLU A 353 -22.94 -2.25 -10.24
CA GLU A 353 -22.40 -2.63 -11.55
C GLU A 353 -21.23 -1.69 -11.88
N PRO A 354 -20.14 -2.14 -12.54
CA PRO A 354 -19.87 -3.50 -12.98
C PRO A 354 -19.08 -4.33 -11.96
N LEU A 355 -19.52 -5.57 -11.75
CA LEU A 355 -18.76 -6.71 -11.18
C LEU A 355 -17.57 -6.38 -10.26
N MET A 356 -17.84 -5.84 -9.07
CA MET A 356 -16.80 -5.69 -8.04
C MET A 356 -16.27 -7.07 -7.59
N GLN A 357 -14.97 -7.18 -7.37
CA GLN A 357 -14.29 -8.43 -7.03
C GLN A 357 -13.32 -8.26 -5.85
N GLY A 358 -13.32 -9.20 -4.91
CA GLY A 358 -12.59 -9.07 -3.65
C GLY A 358 -11.64 -10.22 -3.36
N TYR A 359 -10.35 -9.91 -3.17
CA TYR A 359 -9.31 -10.92 -3.02
C TYR A 359 -8.30 -10.63 -1.91
N GLY A 360 -7.91 -11.63 -1.12
CA GLY A 360 -6.78 -11.46 -0.20
C GLY A 360 -5.47 -11.20 -0.96
N MET A 361 -5.22 -12.02 -1.98
CA MET A 361 -4.14 -11.83 -2.97
C MET A 361 -4.69 -11.88 -4.40
N PHE A 362 -4.21 -11.03 -5.29
CA PHE A 362 -4.68 -11.00 -6.68
C PHE A 362 -3.52 -10.94 -7.67
N CYS A 363 -3.46 -11.91 -8.60
CA CYS A 363 -2.55 -11.91 -9.74
C CYS A 363 -3.33 -11.68 -11.04
N ASP A 364 -2.96 -10.63 -11.78
CA ASP A 364 -3.63 -10.15 -12.99
C ASP A 364 -2.65 -10.19 -14.18
N LEU A 365 -2.85 -11.12 -15.10
CA LEU A 365 -2.03 -11.23 -16.31
C LEU A 365 -2.55 -10.29 -17.39
N MET A 366 -1.85 -9.17 -17.51
CA MET A 366 -2.23 -8.01 -18.31
C MET A 366 -1.85 -8.12 -19.79
N ALA A 367 -0.79 -8.87 -20.12
CA ALA A 367 -0.12 -8.78 -21.43
C ALA A 367 0.51 -10.09 -21.91
N ALA A 368 0.50 -10.27 -23.23
CA ALA A 368 1.20 -11.36 -23.92
C ALA A 368 2.71 -11.34 -23.66
N GLY A 369 3.30 -12.51 -23.43
CA GLY A 369 4.69 -12.74 -23.02
C GLY A 369 4.84 -13.16 -21.55
N GLY A 370 3.83 -12.90 -20.70
CA GLY A 370 3.81 -13.38 -19.31
C GLY A 370 3.54 -14.89 -19.16
N GLU A 371 3.31 -15.63 -20.26
CA GLU A 371 2.86 -17.03 -20.23
C GLU A 371 3.86 -18.04 -19.68
N LYS A 372 5.09 -17.60 -19.43
CA LYS A 372 6.20 -18.43 -18.94
C LYS A 372 6.56 -18.13 -17.48
N LEU A 373 5.82 -17.24 -16.83
CA LEU A 373 6.04 -16.90 -15.43
C LEU A 373 5.50 -18.02 -14.52
N GLU A 374 6.34 -18.44 -13.57
CA GLU A 374 5.91 -19.20 -12.40
C GLU A 374 5.80 -18.25 -11.21
N VAL A 375 4.60 -18.09 -10.68
CA VAL A 375 4.35 -17.23 -9.50
C VAL A 375 4.22 -18.11 -8.26
N ASN A 376 5.03 -17.84 -7.24
CA ASN A 376 4.94 -18.51 -5.96
C ASN A 376 4.10 -17.67 -4.99
N VAL A 377 2.95 -18.19 -4.60
CA VAL A 377 2.03 -17.56 -3.63
C VAL A 377 2.03 -18.35 -2.33
N VAL A 378 2.14 -17.64 -1.20
CA VAL A 378 2.27 -18.23 0.13
C VAL A 378 1.38 -17.50 1.13
N ASN A 379 0.46 -18.23 1.75
CA ASN A 379 -0.28 -17.78 2.92
C ASN A 379 0.14 -18.64 4.14
N ASP A 380 1.03 -18.11 4.97
CA ASP A 380 1.31 -18.60 6.32
C ASP A 380 0.32 -18.03 7.36
N GLY A 381 -0.41 -16.96 7.00
CA GLY A 381 -1.31 -16.20 7.87
C GLY A 381 -2.80 -16.51 7.65
N THR A 382 -3.67 -15.55 7.97
CA THR A 382 -5.13 -15.66 7.78
C THR A 382 -5.60 -14.71 6.69
N ILE A 383 -6.53 -15.18 5.85
CA ILE A 383 -7.26 -14.34 4.89
C ILE A 383 -8.76 -14.54 5.15
N ASN A 384 -9.46 -13.46 5.49
CA ASN A 384 -10.90 -13.46 5.69
C ASN A 384 -11.55 -12.62 4.59
N ILE A 385 -12.49 -13.22 3.87
CA ILE A 385 -13.31 -12.50 2.89
C ILE A 385 -14.77 -12.50 3.36
N SER A 386 -15.46 -11.38 3.14
CA SER A 386 -16.87 -11.23 3.53
C SER A 386 -17.59 -10.26 2.60
N GLN A 387 -18.88 -10.50 2.39
CA GLN A 387 -19.76 -9.61 1.66
C GLN A 387 -21.04 -9.37 2.45
N SER A 388 -21.57 -8.16 2.35
CA SER A 388 -22.89 -7.81 2.87
C SER A 388 -23.65 -7.02 1.81
N GLY A 389 -24.96 -7.23 1.76
CA GLY A 389 -25.83 -6.67 0.73
C GLY A 389 -26.70 -7.70 0.03
N PRO A 390 -27.52 -7.27 -0.94
CA PRO A 390 -28.37 -8.15 -1.74
C PRO A 390 -27.67 -8.72 -2.99
N ILE A 391 -26.40 -8.39 -3.22
CA ILE A 391 -25.66 -8.72 -4.45
C ILE A 391 -24.52 -9.68 -4.11
N HIS A 392 -24.27 -10.62 -5.02
CA HIS A 392 -23.19 -11.60 -4.90
C HIS A 392 -21.98 -11.17 -5.71
N PHE A 393 -20.84 -11.00 -5.04
CA PHE A 393 -19.57 -10.59 -5.63
C PHE A 393 -18.63 -11.79 -5.82
N ASN A 394 -17.81 -11.74 -6.88
CA ASN A 394 -16.72 -12.69 -7.06
C ASN A 394 -15.65 -12.43 -5.98
N MET A 395 -15.54 -13.32 -5.00
CA MET A 395 -14.56 -13.20 -3.92
C MET A 395 -13.84 -14.52 -3.68
N ALA A 396 -12.53 -14.46 -3.43
CA ALA A 396 -11.73 -15.62 -3.01
C ALA A 396 -10.55 -15.19 -2.13
N GLU A 397 -9.97 -16.10 -1.34
CA GLU A 397 -8.74 -15.79 -0.60
C GLU A 397 -7.59 -15.42 -1.57
N ALA A 398 -7.52 -16.07 -2.74
CA ALA A 398 -6.75 -15.55 -3.86
C ALA A 398 -7.48 -15.64 -5.22
N GLY A 399 -7.29 -14.61 -6.05
CA GLY A 399 -7.76 -14.57 -7.43
C GLY A 399 -6.60 -14.57 -8.43
N PHE A 400 -6.76 -15.34 -9.50
CA PHE A 400 -5.77 -15.48 -10.57
C PHE A 400 -6.46 -15.33 -11.92
N VAL A 401 -6.26 -14.19 -12.60
CA VAL A 401 -7.00 -13.83 -13.81
C VAL A 401 -6.05 -13.54 -14.97
N ALA A 402 -6.29 -14.16 -16.11
CA ALA A 402 -5.72 -13.79 -17.39
C ALA A 402 -6.71 -12.98 -18.22
N ARG A 403 -6.28 -11.79 -18.66
CA ARG A 403 -7.07 -10.92 -19.52
C ARG A 403 -7.06 -11.41 -20.96
N GLN A 404 -8.03 -10.95 -21.76
CA GLN A 404 -8.20 -11.38 -23.16
C GLN A 404 -6.99 -11.08 -24.07
N THR A 405 -6.12 -10.16 -23.65
CA THR A 405 -4.86 -9.77 -24.31
C THR A 405 -3.73 -10.79 -24.14
N ALA A 406 -3.84 -11.73 -23.19
CA ALA A 406 -2.88 -12.81 -22.99
C ALA A 406 -3.25 -14.06 -23.83
N ALA A 407 -2.27 -14.91 -24.14
CA ALA A 407 -2.52 -16.14 -24.91
C ALA A 407 -3.28 -17.21 -24.08
N LYS A 408 -3.46 -18.40 -24.65
CA LYS A 408 -4.04 -19.56 -23.96
C LYS A 408 -2.98 -20.34 -23.16
N GLY A 409 -3.31 -20.73 -21.91
CA GLY A 409 -2.46 -21.57 -21.06
C GLY A 409 -1.34 -20.78 -20.39
N ALA A 410 -1.71 -19.67 -19.72
CA ALA A 410 -0.92 -18.44 -19.78
C ALA A 410 -0.29 -17.96 -18.46
N CYS A 411 -0.26 -18.77 -17.42
CA CYS A 411 0.65 -18.63 -16.29
C CYS A 411 0.55 -19.90 -15.45
N THR A 412 1.66 -20.35 -14.87
CA THR A 412 1.61 -21.41 -13.86
C THR A 412 1.67 -20.77 -12.48
N ILE A 413 0.55 -20.76 -11.77
CA ILE A 413 0.52 -20.41 -10.36
C ILE A 413 0.96 -21.64 -9.57
N LYS A 414 2.08 -21.52 -8.85
CA LYS A 414 2.58 -22.56 -7.98
C LYS A 414 2.11 -22.30 -6.56
N LEU A 415 1.33 -23.24 -6.01
CA LEU A 415 0.96 -23.21 -4.61
C LEU A 415 2.19 -23.49 -3.75
N GLY A 416 2.55 -22.54 -2.89
CA GLY A 416 3.54 -22.74 -1.84
C GLY A 416 2.89 -23.42 -0.63
N ARG A 417 2.95 -22.75 0.52
CA ARG A 417 2.12 -23.09 1.68
C ARG A 417 0.87 -22.23 1.69
N TRP A 418 -0.26 -22.81 2.06
CA TRP A 418 -1.53 -22.11 2.23
C TRP A 418 -2.24 -22.54 3.51
N CYS A 419 -2.32 -21.65 4.49
CA CYS A 419 -3.13 -21.81 5.70
C CYS A 419 -4.56 -21.34 5.41
N THR A 420 -5.57 -22.12 5.78
CA THR A 420 -6.99 -21.73 5.63
C THR A 420 -7.88 -22.52 6.59
N THR A 421 -9.09 -22.00 6.84
CA THR A 421 -10.12 -22.62 7.66
C THR A 421 -10.83 -23.73 6.86
N LEU A 422 -10.89 -24.95 7.41
CA LEU A 422 -11.54 -26.08 6.75
C LEU A 422 -13.06 -25.89 6.67
N ARG A 423 -13.58 -25.84 5.44
CA ARG A 423 -15.00 -25.70 5.09
C ARG A 423 -15.30 -26.48 3.81
N ASP A 424 -16.57 -26.50 3.39
CA ASP A 424 -16.94 -27.11 2.11
C ASP A 424 -16.63 -26.17 0.94
N PHE A 425 -15.39 -26.23 0.46
CA PHE A 425 -14.90 -25.37 -0.62
C PHE A 425 -15.73 -25.46 -1.91
N ALA A 426 -16.34 -26.62 -2.20
CA ALA A 426 -17.23 -26.83 -3.34
C ALA A 426 -18.62 -26.17 -3.18
N THR A 427 -18.97 -25.73 -1.98
CA THR A 427 -20.16 -24.93 -1.69
C THR A 427 -19.81 -23.45 -1.53
N THR A 428 -18.67 -23.12 -0.91
CA THR A 428 -18.27 -21.73 -0.62
C THR A 428 -17.63 -21.01 -1.80
N HIS A 429 -16.94 -21.71 -2.71
CA HIS A 429 -16.28 -21.16 -3.90
C HIS A 429 -15.26 -20.03 -3.63
N ASP A 430 -14.66 -20.02 -2.44
CA ASP A 430 -14.01 -18.85 -1.84
C ASP A 430 -12.51 -19.03 -1.55
N LEU A 431 -11.91 -20.17 -1.90
CA LEU A 431 -10.47 -20.40 -1.67
C LEU A 431 -9.62 -19.80 -2.79
N PHE A 432 -9.74 -20.36 -4.01
CA PHE A 432 -9.05 -19.86 -5.20
C PHE A 432 -10.03 -19.58 -6.33
N LEU A 433 -10.00 -18.38 -6.91
CA LEU A 433 -10.66 -18.08 -8.18
C LEU A 433 -9.62 -18.14 -9.31
N ALA A 434 -9.89 -18.88 -10.37
CA ALA A 434 -8.99 -19.02 -11.52
C ALA A 434 -9.69 -18.74 -12.85
N LYS A 435 -9.08 -17.92 -13.70
CA LYS A 435 -9.56 -17.60 -15.06
C LYS A 435 -8.39 -17.55 -16.03
N GLY A 436 -8.28 -18.55 -16.91
CA GLY A 436 -7.25 -18.58 -17.98
C GLY A 436 -5.82 -18.95 -17.56
N ILE A 437 -5.64 -19.44 -16.32
CA ILE A 437 -4.35 -19.80 -15.71
C ILE A 437 -4.30 -21.28 -15.29
N ASN A 438 -3.09 -21.80 -15.10
CA ASN A 438 -2.85 -23.18 -14.65
C ASN A 438 -2.47 -23.21 -13.17
N MET A 439 -3.09 -24.11 -12.40
CA MET A 439 -2.82 -24.30 -10.98
C MET A 439 -1.91 -25.51 -10.75
N ASN A 440 -0.74 -25.29 -10.16
CA ASN A 440 0.22 -26.36 -9.84
C ASN A 440 0.28 -26.59 -8.32
N TYR A 441 -0.24 -27.74 -7.89
CA TYR A 441 -0.26 -28.19 -6.49
C TYR A 441 0.96 -29.05 -6.12
N SER A 442 1.84 -29.34 -7.08
CA SER A 442 2.94 -30.30 -6.93
C SER A 442 3.95 -29.83 -5.88
N GLY A 443 4.00 -30.54 -4.75
CA GLY A 443 4.86 -30.21 -3.61
C GLY A 443 4.41 -29.03 -2.76
N GLY A 444 3.17 -28.53 -2.95
CA GLY A 444 2.56 -27.53 -2.07
C GLY A 444 2.13 -28.10 -0.70
N GLU A 445 1.74 -27.23 0.22
CA GLU A 445 1.24 -27.59 1.55
C GLU A 445 -0.05 -26.81 1.88
N LEU A 446 -1.18 -27.50 2.03
CA LEU A 446 -2.43 -26.95 2.55
C LEU A 446 -2.52 -27.22 4.06
N GLN A 447 -2.53 -26.16 4.86
CA GLN A 447 -2.62 -26.23 6.33
C GLN A 447 -4.03 -25.85 6.77
N LEU A 448 -4.71 -26.76 7.48
CA LEU A 448 -6.11 -26.64 7.82
C LEU A 448 -6.29 -26.25 9.30
N VAL A 449 -6.92 -25.10 9.50
CA VAL A 449 -7.46 -24.65 10.80
C VAL A 449 -8.87 -25.24 10.97
N SER A 450 -9.25 -25.63 12.19
CA SER A 450 -10.65 -25.98 12.48
C SER A 450 -11.53 -24.72 12.37
N ALA A 451 -12.65 -24.83 11.66
CA ALA A 451 -13.69 -23.81 11.67
C ALA A 451 -14.51 -23.87 12.97
N ASP A 452 -15.18 -22.76 13.33
CA ASP A 452 -16.16 -22.73 14.42
C ASP A 452 -17.42 -23.56 14.10
N ASP A 453 -17.75 -23.71 12.81
CA ASP A 453 -18.84 -24.53 12.28
C ASP A 453 -18.37 -25.91 11.80
N TYR A 454 -17.12 -26.30 12.07
CA TYR A 454 -16.60 -27.62 11.72
C TYR A 454 -17.40 -28.72 12.43
N VAL A 455 -17.92 -29.67 11.66
CA VAL A 455 -18.68 -30.83 12.17
C VAL A 455 -17.73 -32.04 12.32
N PRO A 456 -17.43 -32.51 13.55
CA PRO A 456 -16.49 -33.61 13.76
C PRO A 456 -16.90 -34.89 13.02
N GLY A 457 -15.95 -35.45 12.27
CA GLY A 457 -16.15 -36.67 11.47
C GLY A 457 -16.78 -36.42 10.09
N THR A 458 -17.11 -35.18 9.73
CA THR A 458 -17.48 -34.81 8.35
C THR A 458 -16.22 -34.75 7.49
N ALA A 459 -16.29 -35.40 6.32
CA ALA A 459 -15.23 -35.38 5.33
C ALA A 459 -15.56 -34.34 4.25
N TYR A 460 -14.70 -33.35 4.08
CA TYR A 460 -14.84 -32.26 3.12
C TYR A 460 -13.96 -32.54 1.89
N SER A 461 -14.39 -32.08 0.72
CA SER A 461 -13.61 -32.26 -0.52
C SER A 461 -12.40 -31.34 -0.55
N VAL A 462 -11.25 -31.90 -0.91
CA VAL A 462 -10.00 -31.18 -1.22
C VAL A 462 -9.52 -31.52 -2.63
N ALA A 463 -10.40 -32.07 -3.48
CA ALA A 463 -10.13 -32.26 -4.90
C ALA A 463 -9.86 -30.91 -5.59
N PRO A 464 -9.02 -30.83 -6.63
CA PRO A 464 -8.70 -29.57 -7.32
C PRO A 464 -9.94 -28.76 -7.74
N GLU A 465 -10.98 -29.44 -8.22
CA GLU A 465 -12.27 -28.87 -8.63
C GLU A 465 -13.14 -28.34 -7.47
N ALA A 466 -12.82 -28.69 -6.22
CA ALA A 466 -13.44 -28.10 -5.03
C ALA A 466 -12.64 -26.90 -4.51
N LEU A 467 -11.31 -26.93 -4.66
CA LEU A 467 -10.41 -25.86 -4.21
C LEU A 467 -10.40 -24.64 -5.15
N VAL A 468 -10.80 -24.81 -6.42
CA VAL A 468 -10.78 -23.77 -7.45
C VAL A 468 -12.18 -23.49 -7.98
N TYR A 469 -12.64 -22.25 -7.78
CA TYR A 469 -13.79 -21.68 -8.45
C TYR A 469 -13.40 -21.15 -9.84
N ASP A 470 -14.09 -21.65 -10.87
CA ASP A 470 -14.05 -21.13 -12.24
C ASP A 470 -15.20 -20.16 -12.44
N ALA A 471 -14.90 -18.86 -12.42
CA ALA A 471 -15.86 -17.78 -12.65
C ALA A 471 -16.32 -17.68 -14.12
N GLY A 472 -15.78 -18.50 -15.01
CA GLY A 472 -16.17 -18.59 -16.41
C GLY A 472 -15.75 -17.41 -17.29
N GLY A 473 -16.21 -17.48 -18.54
CA GLY A 473 -15.93 -16.47 -19.57
C GLY A 473 -14.70 -16.78 -20.42
N GLY A 474 -14.94 -17.32 -21.62
CA GLY A 474 -13.91 -17.60 -22.64
C GLY A 474 -13.65 -19.09 -22.86
N ASN A 475 -12.83 -19.41 -23.86
CA ASN A 475 -12.52 -20.80 -24.26
C ASN A 475 -11.53 -21.53 -23.30
N PHE A 476 -11.32 -21.03 -22.08
CA PHE A 476 -10.20 -21.40 -21.22
C PHE A 476 -10.67 -22.34 -20.12
N ARG A 477 -10.12 -23.56 -20.07
CA ARG A 477 -10.16 -24.40 -18.87
C ARG A 477 -8.95 -24.04 -18.01
N TYR A 478 -9.12 -24.06 -16.69
CA TYR A 478 -7.99 -24.28 -15.80
C TYR A 478 -7.47 -25.71 -16.04
N GLU A 479 -6.16 -25.87 -16.16
CA GLU A 479 -5.51 -27.18 -16.09
C GLU A 479 -4.78 -27.28 -14.75
N TYR A 480 -5.03 -28.37 -14.00
CA TYR A 480 -4.25 -28.68 -12.82
C TYR A 480 -3.08 -29.59 -13.20
N VAL A 481 -1.87 -29.23 -12.78
CA VAL A 481 -0.66 -30.03 -13.05
C VAL A 481 -0.15 -30.61 -11.75
N GLY A 482 -0.39 -31.91 -11.57
CA GLY A 482 0.10 -32.72 -10.45
C GLY A 482 -0.58 -32.40 -9.11
N TYR A 483 -1.37 -33.36 -8.63
CA TYR A 483 -1.72 -33.48 -7.20
C TYR A 483 -0.64 -34.28 -6.42
N ASP A 484 0.40 -34.72 -7.14
CA ASP A 484 1.50 -35.52 -6.62
C ASP A 484 2.30 -34.75 -5.57
N ALA A 485 2.49 -35.40 -4.42
CA ALA A 485 3.22 -34.85 -3.27
C ALA A 485 2.66 -33.54 -2.68
N LEU A 486 1.43 -33.12 -2.99
CA LEU A 486 0.67 -32.20 -2.13
C LEU A 486 0.69 -32.74 -0.70
N ARG A 487 0.78 -31.84 0.28
CA ARG A 487 0.67 -32.18 1.70
C ARG A 487 -0.55 -31.48 2.28
N ILE A 488 -1.35 -32.22 3.03
CA ILE A 488 -2.44 -31.66 3.83
C ILE A 488 -2.10 -31.94 5.29
N THR A 489 -2.01 -30.88 6.09
CA THR A 489 -1.64 -30.90 7.50
C THR A 489 -2.63 -30.03 8.29
N SER A 490 -2.71 -30.18 9.61
CA SER A 490 -3.45 -29.23 10.44
C SER A 490 -2.45 -28.22 11.00
N SER A 491 -2.84 -26.95 11.00
CA SER A 491 -2.12 -25.88 11.70
C SER A 491 -2.37 -25.91 13.21
N ASP A 492 -3.46 -26.56 13.66
CA ASP A 492 -3.76 -26.74 15.08
C ASP A 492 -3.18 -28.06 15.60
N VAL A 493 -2.36 -27.95 16.65
CA VAL A 493 -1.74 -29.09 17.33
C VAL A 493 -2.75 -30.02 18.02
N SER A 494 -4.00 -29.59 18.21
CA SER A 494 -5.11 -30.31 18.84
C SER A 494 -5.79 -31.33 17.91
N TYR A 495 -5.62 -31.18 16.59
CA TYR A 495 -6.26 -32.04 15.59
C TYR A 495 -5.25 -32.87 14.78
N ASP A 496 -5.65 -34.07 14.40
CA ASP A 496 -5.02 -34.89 13.38
C ASP A 496 -5.80 -34.81 12.07
N VAL A 497 -5.09 -34.90 10.94
CA VAL A 497 -5.68 -34.90 9.59
C VAL A 497 -5.90 -36.34 9.13
N ALA A 498 -7.17 -36.71 8.93
CA ALA A 498 -7.52 -37.90 8.16
C ALA A 498 -7.71 -37.50 6.69
N TRP A 499 -6.67 -37.67 5.87
CA TRP A 499 -6.69 -37.38 4.44
C TRP A 499 -6.82 -38.66 3.62
N ASP A 500 -7.99 -38.84 2.99
CA ASP A 500 -8.20 -39.88 1.99
C ASP A 500 -7.69 -39.39 0.62
N ARG A 501 -6.52 -39.92 0.22
CA ARG A 501 -5.89 -39.63 -1.07
C ARG A 501 -6.60 -40.22 -2.28
N THR A 502 -7.45 -41.22 -2.10
CA THR A 502 -8.16 -41.91 -3.19
C THR A 502 -9.46 -41.17 -3.52
N ASN A 503 -10.18 -40.73 -2.49
CA ASN A 503 -11.43 -40.00 -2.64
C ASN A 503 -11.25 -38.47 -2.58
N HIS A 504 -10.02 -37.97 -2.38
CA HIS A 504 -9.70 -36.55 -2.24
C HIS A 504 -10.51 -35.83 -1.16
N THR A 505 -10.71 -36.47 -0.01
CA THR A 505 -11.44 -35.89 1.12
C THR A 505 -10.57 -35.77 2.38
N VAL A 506 -10.94 -34.84 3.27
CA VAL A 506 -10.24 -34.57 4.52
C VAL A 506 -11.22 -34.39 5.68
N SER A 507 -10.87 -34.90 6.86
CA SER A 507 -11.49 -34.52 8.14
C SER A 507 -10.43 -34.18 9.19
N LEU A 508 -10.79 -33.29 10.13
CA LEU A 508 -10.02 -33.00 11.33
C LEU A 508 -10.56 -33.82 12.50
N ASN A 509 -9.73 -34.69 13.06
CA ASN A 509 -10.10 -35.52 14.20
C ASN A 509 -9.41 -34.97 15.45
N SER A 510 -10.14 -34.83 16.56
CA SER A 510 -9.52 -34.53 17.86
C SER A 510 -8.54 -35.63 18.26
N LYS A 511 -7.35 -35.25 18.72
CA LYS A 511 -6.32 -36.17 19.22
C LYS A 511 -6.67 -36.84 20.56
#